data_AF-A0A7X3QYT4-F1
#
_entry.id   AF-A0A7X3QYT4-F1
#
_cell.length_a   1.000
_cell.length_b   1.000
_cell.length_c   1.000
_cell.angle_alpha   90.00
_cell.angle_beta   90.00
_cell.angle_gamma   90.00
#
_symmetry.space_group_name_H-M   'P 1'
#
loop_
_entity.id
_entity.type
_entity.pdbx_description
1 polymer ?
#
loop_
_entity_poly.entity_id
_entity_poly.type
_entity_poly.pdbx_seq_one_letter_code
_entity_poly.pdbx_strand_id
1 'polypeptide(L)'
;MTWLEGAEGSAPFDAALGLRPELRDLYAAFYGKLWDEELLPASLLELCRLRVAQLHDCEAELAVRHADAGVSDAQVAALANWAGSDLFSEQEQAALTLAEKMPWQHHDLTDEEYADLRTHFGESGVVALTIGVALFDANCRLRLALGTKPAPVEAPMPASSEGPIY
;
A
#
# COMPACT_ATOMS: atom_id res chain seq x y z
N MET A 1 -16.62 11.54 -3.33
CA MET A 1 -17.99 11.18 -3.75
C MET A 1 -17.96 9.85 -4.48
N THR A 2 -18.46 8.81 -3.82
CA THR A 2 -18.70 7.43 -4.31
C THR A 2 -20.12 7.32 -4.92
N TRP A 3 -20.45 6.20 -5.56
CA TRP A 3 -21.82 5.85 -5.96
C TRP A 3 -22.70 5.36 -4.80
N LEU A 4 -22.13 5.16 -3.61
CA LEU A 4 -22.87 4.78 -2.40
C LEU A 4 -23.56 5.98 -1.74
N GLU A 5 -24.84 5.82 -1.43
CA GLU A 5 -25.61 6.77 -0.64
C GLU A 5 -25.17 6.73 0.84
N GLY A 6 -25.00 7.90 1.48
CA GLY A 6 -24.64 8.01 2.89
C GLY A 6 -23.13 8.01 3.20
N ALA A 7 -22.27 7.74 2.22
CA ALA A 7 -20.82 7.87 2.36
C ALA A 7 -20.38 9.33 2.11
N GLU A 8 -20.59 10.18 3.12
CA GLU A 8 -20.24 11.61 3.11
C GLU A 8 -19.08 11.89 4.07
N GLY A 9 -18.07 12.66 3.63
CA GLY A 9 -16.92 13.01 4.46
C GLY A 9 -15.70 13.46 3.66
N SER A 10 -14.69 13.97 4.37
CA SER A 10 -13.40 14.39 3.80
C SER A 10 -12.46 13.24 3.45
N ALA A 11 -12.72 12.03 3.96
CA ALA A 11 -12.03 10.78 3.61
C ALA A 11 -13.05 9.83 2.95
N PRO A 12 -13.20 9.85 1.61
CA PRO A 12 -14.25 9.11 0.91
C PRO A 12 -14.18 7.59 1.07
N PHE A 13 -12.99 7.02 1.25
CA PHE A 13 -12.82 5.59 1.46
C PHE A 13 -13.23 5.19 2.87
N ASP A 14 -12.74 5.89 3.89
CA ASP A 14 -13.19 5.74 5.27
C ASP A 14 -14.72 5.88 5.40
N ALA A 15 -15.31 6.90 4.77
CA ALA A 15 -16.75 7.12 4.79
C ALA A 15 -17.54 5.96 4.15
N ALA A 16 -17.02 5.38 3.06
CA ALA A 16 -17.64 4.21 2.43
C ALA A 16 -17.59 2.97 3.32
N LEU A 17 -16.44 2.70 3.95
CA LEU A 17 -16.30 1.61 4.92
C LEU A 17 -17.16 1.87 6.18
N GLY A 18 -17.32 3.13 6.58
CA GLY A 18 -18.12 3.57 7.72
C GLY A 18 -19.61 3.23 7.66
N LEU A 19 -20.13 2.85 6.49
CA LEU A 19 -21.46 2.22 6.37
C LEU A 19 -21.54 0.87 7.10
N ARG A 20 -20.39 0.28 7.47
CA ARG A 20 -20.22 -0.96 8.23
C ARG A 20 -19.18 -0.74 9.36
N PRO A 21 -19.55 -0.03 10.44
CA PRO A 21 -18.57 0.49 11.41
C PRO A 21 -17.69 -0.59 12.06
N GLU A 22 -18.25 -1.73 12.47
CA GLU A 22 -17.45 -2.78 13.12
C GLU A 22 -16.44 -3.40 12.15
N LEU A 23 -16.81 -3.55 10.86
CA LEU A 23 -15.90 -4.06 9.84
C LEU A 23 -14.81 -3.02 9.52
N ARG A 24 -15.20 -1.75 9.43
CA ARG A 24 -14.28 -0.63 9.21
C ARG A 24 -13.24 -0.54 10.31
N ASP A 25 -13.62 -0.68 11.58
CA ASP A 25 -12.70 -0.56 12.70
C ASP A 25 -11.71 -1.72 12.75
N LEU A 26 -12.17 -2.95 12.49
CA LEU A 26 -11.29 -4.12 12.34
C LEU A 26 -10.32 -3.95 11.17
N TYR A 27 -10.81 -3.40 10.05
CA TYR A 27 -9.99 -3.12 8.87
C TYR A 27 -8.91 -2.08 9.16
N ALA A 28 -9.28 -0.96 9.79
CA ALA A 28 -8.36 0.11 10.18
C ALA A 28 -7.26 -0.42 11.13
N ALA A 29 -7.66 -1.18 12.16
CA ALA A 29 -6.72 -1.74 13.12
C ALA A 29 -5.74 -2.72 12.47
N PHE A 30 -6.23 -3.60 11.57
CA PHE A 30 -5.36 -4.54 10.86
C PHE A 30 -4.42 -3.82 9.87
N TYR A 31 -4.93 -2.86 9.12
CA TYR A 31 -4.12 -2.07 8.18
C TYR A 31 -3.03 -1.28 8.91
N GLY A 32 -3.39 -0.57 9.98
CA GLY A 32 -2.44 0.19 10.81
C GLY A 32 -1.35 -0.69 11.43
N LYS A 33 -1.68 -1.94 11.77
CA LYS A 33 -0.70 -2.87 12.34
C LYS A 33 0.50 -3.14 11.42
N LEU A 34 0.29 -3.09 10.10
CA LEU A 34 1.37 -3.26 9.11
C LEU A 34 2.44 -2.16 9.22
N TRP A 35 2.05 -0.96 9.63
CA TRP A 35 2.91 0.22 9.68
C TRP A 35 3.55 0.42 11.06
N ASP A 36 2.89 -0.06 12.12
CA ASP A 36 3.42 0.00 13.49
C ASP A 36 4.50 -1.06 13.77
N GLU A 37 4.58 -2.11 12.96
CA GLU A 37 5.55 -3.18 13.15
C GLU A 37 6.93 -2.78 12.58
N GLU A 38 7.95 -2.72 13.44
CA GLU A 38 9.36 -2.48 13.05
C GLU A 38 10.00 -3.65 12.26
N LEU A 39 9.18 -4.56 11.70
CA LEU A 39 9.65 -5.65 10.85
C LEU A 39 10.08 -5.18 9.46
N LEU A 40 9.46 -4.11 8.96
CA LEU A 40 9.75 -3.54 7.64
C LEU A 40 9.90 -2.01 7.74
N PRO A 41 10.83 -1.40 6.98
CA PRO A 41 10.90 0.05 6.89
C PRO A 41 9.59 0.62 6.33
N ALA A 42 9.07 1.67 6.95
CA ALA A 42 7.88 2.37 6.45
C ALA A 42 8.05 2.89 5.02
N SER A 43 9.26 3.33 4.66
CA SER A 43 9.60 3.75 3.29
C SER A 43 9.40 2.63 2.28
N LEU A 44 9.75 1.39 2.65
CA LEU A 44 9.62 0.21 1.79
C LEU A 44 8.15 -0.16 1.58
N LEU A 45 7.33 -0.11 2.63
CA LEU A 45 5.88 -0.31 2.54
C LEU A 45 5.23 0.76 1.67
N GLU A 46 5.60 2.02 1.83
CA GLU A 46 5.08 3.13 1.04
C GLU A 46 5.47 3.02 -0.44
N LEU A 47 6.71 2.62 -0.75
CA LEU A 47 7.13 2.32 -2.13
C LEU A 47 6.27 1.23 -2.77
N CYS A 48 6.02 0.14 -2.05
CA CYS A 48 5.18 -0.94 -2.53
C CYS A 48 3.73 -0.49 -2.74
N ARG A 49 3.16 0.24 -1.77
CA ARG A 49 1.77 0.76 -1.86
C ARG A 49 1.60 1.65 -3.09
N LEU A 50 2.50 2.62 -3.29
CA LEU A 50 2.47 3.51 -4.44
C LEU A 50 2.66 2.76 -5.75
N ARG A 51 3.55 1.76 -5.80
CA ARG A 51 3.74 0.98 -7.01
C ARG A 51 2.48 0.20 -7.38
N VAL A 52 1.87 -0.47 -6.41
CA VAL A 52 0.60 -1.17 -6.60
C VAL A 52 -0.51 -0.21 -7.05
N ALA A 53 -0.56 1.00 -6.50
CA ALA A 53 -1.52 2.02 -6.90
C ALA A 53 -1.32 2.50 -8.35
N GLN A 54 -0.06 2.70 -8.78
CA GLN A 54 0.27 3.03 -10.18
C GLN A 54 -0.18 1.93 -11.14
N LEU A 55 0.05 0.67 -10.77
CA LEU A 55 -0.30 -0.49 -11.57
C LEU A 55 -1.81 -0.64 -11.75
N HIS A 56 -2.60 -0.27 -10.74
CA HIS A 56 -4.06 -0.27 -10.80
C HIS A 56 -4.68 0.99 -11.43
N ASP A 57 -3.88 2.00 -11.78
CA ASP A 57 -4.36 3.33 -12.12
C ASP A 57 -5.31 3.91 -11.05
N CYS A 58 -4.98 3.66 -9.77
CA CYS A 58 -5.82 4.04 -8.65
C CYS A 58 -5.47 5.45 -8.16
N GLU A 59 -6.00 6.48 -8.82
CA GLU A 59 -5.79 7.88 -8.45
C GLU A 59 -6.08 8.17 -6.97
N ALA A 60 -7.06 7.47 -6.38
CA ALA A 60 -7.46 7.66 -4.99
C ALA A 60 -6.41 7.14 -3.99
N GLU A 61 -5.68 6.07 -4.29
CA GLU A 61 -4.53 5.64 -3.48
C GLU A 61 -3.30 6.53 -3.75
N LEU A 62 -3.07 6.92 -5.01
CA LEU A 62 -1.93 7.77 -5.39
C LEU A 62 -2.01 9.17 -4.76
N ALA A 63 -3.21 9.68 -4.55
CA ALA A 63 -3.43 10.96 -3.89
C ALA A 63 -3.00 10.96 -2.43
N VAL A 64 -3.00 9.80 -1.76
CA VAL A 64 -2.52 9.69 -0.38
C VAL A 64 -1.00 9.62 -0.39
N ARG A 65 -0.34 10.56 0.29
CA ARG A 65 1.11 10.52 0.54
C ARG A 65 1.38 10.45 2.04
N HIS A 66 2.17 9.46 2.46
CA HIS A 66 2.68 9.37 3.84
C HIS A 66 4.05 10.04 3.91
N ALA A 67 4.08 11.36 4.13
CA ALA A 67 5.32 12.16 4.11
C ALA A 67 6.33 11.72 5.20
N ASP A 68 5.84 11.19 6.30
CA ASP A 68 6.59 10.62 7.42
C ASP A 68 7.14 9.21 7.15
N ALA A 69 6.73 8.54 6.07
CA ALA A 69 7.30 7.25 5.66
C ALA A 69 8.72 7.35 5.08
N GLY A 70 9.17 8.56 4.69
CA GLY A 70 10.56 8.80 4.25
C GLY A 70 10.87 8.47 2.79
N VAL A 71 9.85 8.34 1.93
CA VAL A 71 10.03 8.18 0.47
C VAL A 71 10.21 9.54 -0.20
N SER A 72 11.31 9.71 -0.95
CA SER A 72 11.61 10.97 -1.65
C SER A 72 10.78 11.16 -2.93
N ASP A 73 10.52 12.41 -3.32
CA ASP A 73 9.86 12.74 -4.59
C ASP A 73 10.59 12.17 -5.81
N ALA A 74 11.92 12.08 -5.74
CA ALA A 74 12.74 11.49 -6.79
C ALA A 74 12.46 9.98 -6.95
N GLN A 75 12.34 9.24 -5.84
CA GLN A 75 11.94 7.84 -5.86
C GLN A 75 10.51 7.69 -6.39
N VAL A 76 9.56 8.51 -5.93
CA VAL A 76 8.17 8.48 -6.43
C VAL A 76 8.11 8.68 -7.94
N ALA A 77 8.85 9.66 -8.47
CA ALA A 77 8.90 9.95 -9.90
C ALA A 77 9.56 8.83 -10.72
N ALA A 78 10.56 8.15 -10.15
CA ALA A 78 11.25 7.03 -10.80
C ALA A 78 10.53 5.69 -10.65
N LEU A 79 9.54 5.59 -9.75
CA LEU A 79 8.93 4.34 -9.31
C LEU A 79 8.33 3.51 -10.44
N ALA A 80 7.79 4.13 -11.49
CA ALA A 80 7.24 3.39 -12.61
C ALA A 80 8.31 2.65 -13.45
N ASN A 81 9.56 3.07 -13.34
CA ASN A 81 10.73 2.54 -14.04
C ASN A 81 11.84 2.12 -13.06
N TRP A 82 11.46 1.67 -11.86
CA TRP A 82 12.40 1.39 -10.77
C TRP A 82 13.52 0.42 -11.16
N ALA A 83 13.22 -0.60 -11.98
CA ALA A 83 14.19 -1.61 -12.41
C ALA A 83 15.36 -1.05 -13.25
N GLY A 84 15.18 0.14 -13.84
CA GLY A 84 16.23 0.85 -14.58
C GLY A 84 16.84 2.03 -13.82
N SER A 85 16.55 2.17 -12.52
CA SER A 85 16.93 3.33 -11.72
C SER A 85 17.89 2.95 -10.59
N ASP A 86 18.97 3.70 -10.44
CA ASP A 86 19.94 3.56 -9.35
C ASP A 86 19.44 4.14 -8.01
N LEU A 87 18.17 4.57 -7.94
CA LEU A 87 17.56 5.16 -6.73
C LEU A 87 17.01 4.12 -5.74
N PHE A 88 16.99 2.84 -6.13
CA PHE A 88 16.42 1.76 -5.33
C PHE A 88 17.49 0.74 -4.98
N SER A 89 17.62 0.45 -3.68
CA SER A 89 18.49 -0.59 -3.14
C SER A 89 18.02 -1.99 -3.56
N GLU A 90 18.90 -2.99 -3.47
CA GLU A 90 18.55 -4.40 -3.74
C GLU A 90 17.36 -4.88 -2.89
N GLN A 91 17.30 -4.43 -1.63
CA GLN A 91 16.18 -4.71 -0.73
C GLN A 91 14.86 -4.11 -1.27
N GLU A 92 14.86 -2.84 -1.70
CA GLU A 92 13.68 -2.20 -2.27
C GLU A 92 13.28 -2.84 -3.61
N GLN A 93 14.23 -3.23 -4.44
CA GLN A 93 13.99 -3.93 -5.71
C GLN A 93 13.31 -5.29 -5.51
N ALA A 94 13.73 -6.07 -4.49
CA ALA A 94 13.07 -7.33 -4.15
C ALA A 94 11.62 -7.11 -3.72
N ALA A 95 11.35 -6.08 -2.90
CA ALA A 95 9.99 -5.75 -2.48
C ALA A 95 9.13 -5.23 -3.65
N LEU A 96 9.69 -4.41 -4.53
CA LEU A 96 8.99 -3.89 -5.71
C LEU A 96 8.69 -4.99 -6.71
N THR A 97 9.56 -5.98 -6.87
CA THR A 97 9.29 -7.18 -7.70
C THR A 97 8.06 -7.93 -7.20
N LEU A 98 7.95 -8.15 -5.89
CA LEU A 98 6.75 -8.74 -5.29
C LEU A 98 5.51 -7.85 -5.49
N ALA A 99 5.65 -6.53 -5.31
CA ALA A 99 4.59 -5.56 -5.52
C ALA A 99 4.05 -5.54 -6.96
N GLU A 100 4.92 -5.70 -7.96
CA GLU A 100 4.50 -5.77 -9.37
C GLU A 100 3.81 -7.08 -9.73
N LYS A 101 4.29 -8.19 -9.17
CA LYS A 101 3.75 -9.51 -9.48
C LYS A 101 2.46 -9.80 -8.74
N MET A 102 2.26 -9.28 -7.53
CA MET A 102 1.10 -9.62 -6.70
C MET A 102 -0.26 -9.51 -7.44
N PRO A 103 -0.57 -8.40 -8.13
CA PRO A 103 -1.93 -8.19 -8.64
C PRO A 103 -2.37 -9.16 -9.75
N TRP A 104 -1.44 -9.67 -10.57
CA TRP A 104 -1.76 -10.50 -11.75
C TRP A 104 -0.75 -11.61 -12.11
N GLN A 105 0.42 -11.66 -11.47
CA GLN A 105 1.52 -12.58 -11.77
C GLN A 105 2.05 -13.29 -10.50
N HIS A 106 1.24 -13.42 -9.44
CA HIS A 106 1.69 -14.02 -8.17
C HIS A 106 2.06 -15.51 -8.29
N HIS A 107 1.62 -16.18 -9.36
CA HIS A 107 2.07 -17.54 -9.71
C HIS A 107 3.41 -17.58 -10.44
N ASP A 108 3.90 -16.45 -10.95
CA ASP A 108 5.13 -16.33 -11.73
C ASP A 108 6.33 -15.85 -10.89
N LEU A 109 6.19 -15.83 -9.56
CA LEU A 109 7.31 -15.61 -8.64
C LEU A 109 8.29 -16.79 -8.75
N THR A 110 9.56 -16.49 -8.99
CA THR A 110 10.60 -17.51 -9.19
C THR A 110 11.24 -17.93 -7.87
N ASP A 111 11.92 -19.08 -7.87
CA ASP A 111 12.71 -19.54 -6.72
C ASP A 111 13.81 -18.55 -6.32
N GLU A 112 14.37 -17.82 -7.29
CA GLU A 112 15.36 -16.77 -7.09
C GLU A 112 14.75 -15.57 -6.38
N GLU A 113 13.59 -15.08 -6.85
CA GLU A 113 12.87 -13.97 -6.22
C GLU A 113 12.42 -14.32 -4.79
N TYR A 114 11.99 -15.57 -4.54
CA TYR A 114 11.71 -16.05 -3.18
C TYR A 114 12.98 -16.14 -2.31
N ALA A 115 14.14 -16.45 -2.90
CA ALA A 115 15.41 -16.46 -2.18
C ALA A 115 15.86 -15.03 -1.82
N ASP A 116 15.69 -14.07 -2.73
CA ASP A 116 16.02 -12.66 -2.51
C ASP A 116 15.14 -12.06 -1.41
N LEU A 117 13.83 -12.32 -1.46
CA LEU A 117 12.90 -11.90 -0.40
C LEU A 117 13.34 -12.44 0.97
N ARG A 118 13.67 -13.73 1.08
CA ARG A 118 14.15 -14.31 2.35
C ARG A 118 15.50 -13.74 2.78
N THR A 119 16.39 -13.47 1.84
CA THR A 119 17.72 -12.89 2.11
C THR A 119 17.61 -11.49 2.72
N HIS A 120 16.70 -10.67 2.21
CA HIS A 120 16.55 -9.28 2.64
C HIS A 120 15.62 -9.08 3.85
N PHE A 121 14.62 -9.95 4.04
CA PHE A 121 13.56 -9.73 5.05
C PHE A 121 13.46 -10.83 6.10
N GLY A 122 14.10 -11.99 5.89
CA GLY A 122 13.87 -13.18 6.70
C GLY A 122 12.42 -13.69 6.62
N GLU A 123 12.15 -14.83 7.25
CA GLU A 123 10.82 -15.47 7.13
C GLU A 123 9.66 -14.57 7.61
N SER A 124 9.81 -13.95 8.79
CA SER A 124 8.75 -13.08 9.35
C SER A 124 8.54 -11.81 8.51
N GLY A 125 9.61 -11.20 8.00
CA GLY A 125 9.51 -10.01 7.15
C GLY A 125 8.90 -10.33 5.79
N VAL A 126 9.18 -11.50 5.21
CA VAL A 126 8.51 -11.95 3.98
C VAL A 126 7.01 -12.12 4.18
N VAL A 127 6.58 -12.72 5.30
CA VAL A 127 5.15 -12.84 5.63
C VAL A 127 4.52 -11.46 5.78
N ALA A 128 5.14 -10.56 6.53
CA ALA A 128 4.65 -9.20 6.73
C ALA A 128 4.52 -8.44 5.40
N LEU A 129 5.56 -8.52 4.54
CA LEU A 129 5.58 -7.83 3.25
C LEU A 129 4.51 -8.38 2.30
N THR A 130 4.36 -9.70 2.25
CA THR A 130 3.36 -10.37 1.42
C THR A 130 1.94 -9.95 1.81
N ILE A 131 1.65 -9.91 3.12
CA ILE A 131 0.36 -9.44 3.64
C ILE A 131 0.14 -7.96 3.27
N GLY A 132 1.15 -7.11 3.47
CA GLY A 132 1.06 -5.69 3.15
C GLY A 132 0.77 -5.43 1.67
N VAL A 133 1.55 -6.05 0.78
CA VAL A 133 1.36 -5.93 -0.68
C VAL A 133 -0.01 -6.43 -1.12
N ALA A 134 -0.47 -7.57 -0.58
CA ALA A 134 -1.81 -8.08 -0.89
C ALA A 134 -2.92 -7.13 -0.42
N LEU A 135 -2.74 -6.48 0.73
CA LEU A 135 -3.71 -5.50 1.23
C LEU A 135 -3.68 -4.19 0.45
N PHE A 136 -2.53 -3.78 -0.10
CA PHE A 136 -2.43 -2.64 -1.02
C PHE A 136 -3.17 -2.90 -2.34
N ASP A 137 -3.07 -4.12 -2.89
CA ASP A 137 -3.86 -4.57 -4.07
C ASP A 137 -5.36 -4.55 -3.73
N ALA A 138 -5.74 -5.10 -2.58
CA ALA A 138 -7.13 -5.09 -2.12
C ALA A 138 -7.66 -3.67 -1.93
N ASN A 139 -6.89 -2.75 -1.35
CA ASN A 139 -7.25 -1.32 -1.20
C ASN A 139 -7.56 -0.69 -2.55
N CYS A 140 -6.68 -0.87 -3.55
CA CYS A 140 -6.89 -0.33 -4.90
C CYS A 140 -8.22 -0.85 -5.48
N ARG A 141 -8.45 -2.17 -5.40
CA ARG A 141 -9.68 -2.80 -5.90
C ARG A 141 -10.92 -2.33 -5.16
N LEU A 142 -10.87 -2.20 -3.84
CA LEU A 142 -11.98 -1.71 -3.02
C LEU A 142 -12.33 -0.28 -3.40
N ARG A 143 -11.34 0.63 -3.48
CA ARG A 143 -11.57 2.02 -3.88
C ARG A 143 -12.17 2.15 -5.27
N LEU A 144 -11.62 1.42 -6.24
CA LEU A 144 -12.10 1.43 -7.62
C LEU A 144 -13.53 0.87 -7.70
N ALA A 145 -13.80 -0.28 -7.07
CA ALA A 145 -15.11 -0.91 -7.06
C ALA A 145 -16.17 -0.06 -6.34
N LEU A 146 -15.80 0.58 -5.22
CA LEU A 146 -16.65 1.50 -4.48
C LEU A 146 -16.70 2.90 -5.13
N GLY A 147 -15.93 3.17 -6.19
CA GLY A 147 -15.91 4.47 -6.87
C GLY A 147 -15.48 5.63 -5.98
N THR A 148 -14.61 5.41 -5.01
CA THR A 148 -14.15 6.46 -4.09
C THR A 148 -13.23 7.43 -4.81
N LYS A 149 -13.52 8.74 -4.70
CA LYS A 149 -12.69 9.78 -5.31
C LYS A 149 -11.42 10.05 -4.48
N PRO A 150 -10.36 10.56 -5.13
CA PRO A 150 -9.19 11.11 -4.44
C PRO A 150 -9.55 12.14 -3.37
N ALA A 151 -8.82 12.13 -2.27
CA ALA A 151 -8.93 13.06 -1.14
C ALA A 151 -7.52 13.31 -0.54
N PRO A 152 -7.33 14.01 0.59
CA PRO A 152 -6.18 14.88 0.86
C PRO A 152 -4.78 14.31 0.56
N VAL A 153 -3.92 15.22 0.11
CA VAL A 153 -2.60 14.96 -0.52
C VAL A 153 -1.51 14.54 0.48
N GLU A 154 -1.68 14.86 1.77
CA GLU A 154 -0.77 14.45 2.85
C GLU A 154 -1.59 13.88 4.00
N ALA A 155 -1.26 12.64 4.40
CA ALA A 155 -1.83 11.96 5.54
C ALA A 155 -0.70 11.41 6.41
N PRO A 156 -0.83 11.40 7.74
CA PRO A 156 0.11 10.66 8.58
C PRO A 156 0.13 9.19 8.17
N MET A 157 1.20 8.47 8.49
CA MET A 157 1.19 7.02 8.36
C MET A 157 -0.01 6.42 9.11
N PRO A 158 -0.59 5.34 8.57
CA PRO A 158 -1.65 4.62 9.28
C PRO A 158 -1.12 4.11 10.62
N ALA A 159 -1.89 4.29 11.69
CA ALA A 159 -1.59 3.76 13.00
C ALA A 159 -2.65 2.72 13.38
N SER A 160 -2.33 1.75 14.23
CA SER A 160 -3.32 0.81 14.77
C SER A 160 -4.41 1.48 15.62
N SER A 161 -4.28 2.77 15.92
CA SER A 161 -5.22 3.57 16.74
C SER A 161 -6.22 4.36 15.90
N GLU A 162 -7.31 4.76 16.55
CA GLU A 162 -8.47 5.43 15.96
C GLU A 162 -8.09 6.63 15.07
N GLY A 163 -8.27 6.47 13.76
CA GLY A 163 -8.08 7.52 12.76
C GLY A 163 -8.73 7.14 11.43
N PRO A 164 -9.05 8.10 10.56
CA PRO A 164 -9.66 7.84 9.26
C PRO A 164 -8.71 7.07 8.34
N ILE A 165 -9.25 6.13 7.56
CA ILE A 165 -8.52 5.43 6.51
C ILE A 165 -8.53 6.31 5.26
N TYR A 166 -7.41 7.01 5.02
CA TYR A 166 -7.23 7.87 3.85
C TYR A 166 -7.03 7.07 2.60
#